data_AF-A0A7V4HV30-F1
#
_entry.id   AF-A0A7V4HV30-F1
#
_cell.length_a   1.000
_cell.length_b   1.000
_cell.length_c   1.000
_cell.angle_alpha   90.00
_cell.angle_beta   90.00
_cell.angle_gamma   90.00
#
_symmetry.space_group_name_H-M   'P 1'
#
loop_
_entity.id
_entity.type
_entity.pdbx_description
1 polymer ?
#
loop_
_entity_poly.entity_id
_entity_poly.type
_entity_poly.pdbx_seq_one_letter_code
_entity_poly.pdbx_strand_id
1 'polypeptide(L)'
;MAFPAEARSFLASFAASHGREELLRHLEQIRSLRVLFVGEAIVDEYQYCETMGKSGKEPVLAARYVSAEQFAGGVLAAANQAAALCDHVGLVTVLGAEDSREEFIRERLDPKIAASFLYASGARTILKRRLVEIYPFQKLFEIYVMDPGALETVSEPLCRRLEDLLPGCDAVVVTDYGHGMLAPEAIEVLCQSNRFLAVNTQVNADNQIQLDMTVAAQSPEPVIQLLMKLESSDRVNEGIVIRPKADV
;
A
#
# COMPACT_ATOMS: atom_id res chain seq x y z
N MET A 1 24.74 -3.83 0.58
CA MET A 1 24.28 -4.65 -0.56
C MET A 1 24.69 -3.96 -1.84
N ALA A 2 25.24 -4.69 -2.81
CA ALA A 2 25.51 -4.13 -4.13
C ALA A 2 24.23 -4.26 -4.98
N PHE A 3 23.74 -3.15 -5.53
CA PHE A 3 22.57 -3.16 -6.43
C PHE A 3 22.77 -4.12 -7.62
N PRO A 4 21.71 -4.72 -8.17
CA PRO A 4 21.78 -5.51 -9.42
C PRO A 4 22.46 -4.75 -10.57
N ALA A 5 22.97 -5.46 -11.56
CA ALA A 5 23.69 -4.85 -12.67
C ALA A 5 22.81 -3.87 -13.47
N GLU A 6 21.53 -4.22 -13.69
CA GLU A 6 20.58 -3.31 -14.36
C GLU A 6 20.36 -2.04 -13.55
N ALA A 7 20.17 -2.16 -12.24
CA ALA A 7 19.97 -1.01 -11.34
C ALA A 7 21.19 -0.09 -11.36
N ARG A 8 22.42 -0.63 -11.32
CA ARG A 8 23.65 0.18 -11.42
C ARG A 8 23.75 0.90 -12.76
N SER A 9 23.45 0.23 -13.87
CA SER A 9 23.47 0.84 -15.20
C SER A 9 22.45 1.98 -15.32
N PHE A 10 21.24 1.75 -14.81
CA PHE A 10 20.21 2.77 -14.76
C PHE A 10 20.62 3.97 -13.90
N LEU A 11 21.13 3.75 -12.68
CA LEU A 11 21.60 4.82 -11.80
C LEU A 11 22.73 5.64 -12.43
N ALA A 12 23.65 5.00 -13.14
CA ALA A 12 24.73 5.69 -13.86
C ALA A 12 24.19 6.58 -14.99
N SER A 13 23.28 6.06 -15.81
CA SER A 13 22.62 6.83 -16.88
C SER A 13 21.78 7.99 -16.33
N PHE A 14 21.06 7.72 -15.24
CA PHE A 14 20.22 8.70 -14.56
C PHE A 14 21.06 9.85 -14.00
N ALA A 15 22.16 9.54 -13.30
CA ALA A 15 23.08 10.53 -12.75
C ALA A 15 23.84 11.32 -13.83
N ALA A 16 24.06 10.73 -15.01
CA ALA A 16 24.64 11.45 -16.14
C ALA A 16 23.65 12.45 -16.78
N SER A 17 22.35 12.15 -16.71
CA SER A 17 21.30 12.95 -17.35
C SER A 17 20.66 13.99 -16.42
N HIS A 18 20.75 13.82 -15.10
CA HIS A 18 20.09 14.68 -14.12
C HIS A 18 21.09 15.22 -13.10
N GLY A 19 21.13 16.55 -12.98
CA GLY A 19 21.99 17.22 -12.00
C GLY A 19 21.47 17.04 -10.57
N ARG A 20 22.37 17.08 -9.59
CA ARG A 20 21.99 17.06 -8.16
C ARG A 20 21.01 18.18 -7.81
N GLU A 21 21.25 19.39 -8.31
CA GLU A 21 20.40 20.55 -8.04
C GLU A 21 18.99 20.38 -8.60
N GLU A 22 18.88 19.76 -9.79
CA GLU A 22 17.60 19.43 -10.40
C GLU A 22 16.82 18.41 -9.56
N LEU A 23 17.50 17.39 -9.03
CA LEU A 23 16.90 16.40 -8.15
C LEU A 23 16.40 17.01 -6.85
N LEU A 24 17.21 17.85 -6.21
CA LEU A 24 16.79 18.57 -5.00
C LEU A 24 15.56 19.41 -5.30
N ARG A 25 15.59 20.21 -6.38
CA ARG A 25 14.43 21.00 -6.82
C ARG A 25 13.15 20.16 -6.97
N HIS A 26 13.23 18.96 -7.57
CA HIS A 26 12.07 18.08 -7.66
C HIS A 26 11.60 17.57 -6.29
N LEU A 27 12.52 17.19 -5.40
CA LEU A 27 12.17 16.80 -4.03
C LEU A 27 11.49 17.95 -3.27
N GLU A 28 12.02 19.18 -3.38
CA GLU A 28 11.39 20.37 -2.82
C GLU A 28 9.98 20.63 -3.40
N GLN A 29 9.76 20.39 -4.69
CA GLN A 29 8.44 20.53 -5.31
C GLN A 29 7.46 19.48 -4.78
N ILE A 30 7.90 18.23 -4.63
CA ILE A 30 7.09 17.12 -4.09
C ILE A 30 6.61 17.43 -2.68
N ARG A 31 7.44 18.07 -1.84
CA ARG A 31 7.08 18.44 -0.47
C ARG A 31 5.76 19.20 -0.36
N SER A 32 5.51 20.08 -1.31
CA SER A 32 4.32 20.95 -1.32
C SER A 32 3.05 20.28 -1.86
N LEU A 33 3.16 19.09 -2.47
CA LEU A 33 2.01 18.40 -3.06
C LEU A 33 1.07 17.85 -1.98
N ARG A 34 -0.23 17.97 -2.24
CA ARG A 34 -1.29 17.34 -1.45
C ARG A 34 -1.63 15.99 -2.08
N VAL A 35 -1.13 14.92 -1.48
CA VAL A 35 -1.29 13.56 -2.00
C VAL A 35 -2.30 12.81 -1.15
N LEU A 36 -3.33 12.23 -1.78
CA LEU A 36 -4.34 11.42 -1.12
C LEU A 36 -4.07 9.94 -1.34
N PHE A 37 -3.91 9.19 -0.26
CA PHE A 37 -3.80 7.74 -0.27
C PHE A 37 -5.18 7.11 -0.02
N VAL A 38 -5.57 6.16 -0.86
CA VAL A 38 -6.84 5.43 -0.75
C VAL A 38 -6.56 3.94 -0.86
N GLY A 39 -6.99 3.16 0.12
CA GLY A 39 -6.77 1.72 0.08
C GLY A 39 -6.99 1.04 1.42
N GLU A 40 -6.75 -0.26 1.44
CA GLU A 40 -7.08 -1.13 2.57
C GLU A 40 -6.06 -0.99 3.70
N ALA A 41 -6.55 -0.82 4.93
CA ALA A 41 -5.74 -0.87 6.14
C ALA A 41 -5.45 -2.34 6.46
N ILE A 42 -4.17 -2.69 6.47
CA ILE A 42 -3.71 -4.03 6.80
C ILE A 42 -2.75 -3.94 7.97
N VAL A 43 -2.97 -4.74 9.01
CA VAL A 43 -1.97 -4.95 10.05
C VAL A 43 -1.11 -6.14 9.63
N ASP A 44 0.16 -5.89 9.36
CA ASP A 44 1.12 -6.96 9.10
C ASP A 44 1.66 -7.48 10.43
N GLU A 45 1.44 -8.76 10.74
CA GLU A 45 1.98 -9.40 11.94
C GLU A 45 3.02 -10.45 11.58
N TYR A 46 4.16 -10.40 12.24
CA TYR A 46 5.23 -11.39 12.14
C TYR A 46 5.29 -12.15 13.45
N GLN A 47 4.93 -13.43 13.43
CA GLN A 47 5.09 -14.33 14.56
C GLN A 47 6.36 -15.14 14.39
N TYR A 48 7.34 -14.86 15.24
CA TYR A 48 8.61 -15.55 15.26
C TYR A 48 8.47 -16.86 16.02
N CYS A 49 8.92 -17.94 15.42
CA CYS A 49 8.83 -19.28 15.99
C CYS A 49 10.09 -20.10 15.75
N GLU A 50 10.22 -21.19 16.51
CA GLU A 50 11.21 -22.25 16.31
C GLU A 50 10.50 -23.55 15.97
N THR A 51 10.82 -24.13 14.83
CA THR A 51 10.25 -25.39 14.36
C THR A 51 10.71 -26.55 15.24
N MET A 52 9.75 -27.32 15.77
CA MET A 52 9.99 -28.50 16.61
C MET A 52 10.00 -29.80 15.81
N GLY A 53 9.64 -29.74 14.52
CA GLY A 53 9.52 -30.90 13.64
C GLY A 53 8.07 -31.31 13.38
N LYS A 54 7.87 -32.55 12.92
CA LYS A 54 6.53 -33.08 12.61
C LYS A 54 5.81 -33.49 13.91
N SER A 55 4.52 -33.19 13.98
CA SER A 55 3.65 -33.73 15.04
C SER A 55 3.60 -35.26 14.97
N GLY A 56 3.61 -35.91 16.14
CA GLY A 56 3.48 -37.36 16.24
C GLY A 56 2.06 -37.87 16.02
N LYS A 57 1.06 -36.98 15.97
CA LYS A 57 -0.37 -37.33 15.81
C LYS A 57 -0.91 -37.05 14.42
N GLU A 58 -0.41 -36.02 13.76
CA GLU A 58 -0.88 -35.53 12.47
C GLU A 58 0.32 -35.10 11.61
N PRO A 59 0.24 -35.14 10.28
CA PRO A 59 1.34 -34.76 9.39
C PRO A 59 1.49 -33.22 9.27
N VAL A 60 1.54 -32.52 10.41
CA VAL A 60 1.65 -31.06 10.51
C VAL A 60 2.99 -30.65 11.13
N LEU A 61 3.50 -29.50 10.72
CA LEU A 61 4.68 -28.89 11.31
C LEU A 61 4.31 -28.26 12.66
N ALA A 62 4.97 -28.68 13.74
CA ALA A 62 4.85 -28.05 15.05
C ALA A 62 5.94 -27.00 15.21
N ALA A 63 5.58 -25.83 15.72
CA ALA A 63 6.52 -24.75 16.02
C ALA A 63 6.21 -24.13 17.39
N ARG A 64 7.25 -23.73 18.11
CA ARG A 64 7.17 -23.03 19.39
C ARG A 64 7.17 -21.52 19.14
N TYR A 65 6.21 -20.81 19.71
CA TYR A 65 6.19 -19.34 19.69
C TYR A 65 7.41 -18.75 20.43
N VAL A 66 7.97 -17.67 19.88
CA VAL A 66 9.08 -16.90 20.46
C VAL A 66 8.63 -15.47 20.76
N SER A 67 8.23 -14.73 19.73
CA SER A 67 7.81 -13.34 19.84
C SER A 67 6.90 -12.94 18.67
N ALA A 68 6.33 -11.75 18.72
CA ALA A 68 5.59 -11.18 17.61
C ALA A 68 5.84 -9.68 17.46
N GLU A 69 5.83 -9.22 16.23
CA GLU A 69 5.89 -7.80 15.87
C GLU A 69 4.75 -7.45 14.92
N GLN A 70 4.22 -6.24 15.04
CA GLN A 70 3.11 -5.76 14.23
C GLN A 70 3.46 -4.41 13.60
N PHE A 71 3.12 -4.26 12.33
CA PHE A 71 3.38 -3.07 11.52
C PHE A 71 2.10 -2.55 10.87
N ALA A 72 2.04 -1.23 10.66
CA ALA A 72 1.02 -0.60 9.84
C ALA A 72 1.34 -0.88 8.37
N GLY A 73 0.65 -1.87 7.79
CA GLY A 73 0.78 -2.33 6.42
C GLY A 73 -0.31 -1.77 5.50
N GLY A 74 -0.40 -2.32 4.30
CA GLY A 74 -1.35 -1.87 3.29
C GLY A 74 -1.15 -0.38 2.93
N VAL A 75 -2.26 0.34 2.77
CA VAL A 75 -2.23 1.78 2.47
C VAL A 75 -1.51 2.60 3.56
N LEU A 76 -1.49 2.11 4.80
CA LEU A 76 -0.90 2.82 5.95
C LEU A 76 0.61 2.94 5.77
N ALA A 77 1.27 1.87 5.30
CA ALA A 77 2.69 1.87 5.01
C ALA A 77 3.03 2.86 3.89
N ALA A 78 2.24 2.86 2.81
CA ALA A 78 2.43 3.76 1.68
C ALA A 78 2.28 5.24 2.09
N ALA A 79 1.25 5.56 2.87
CA ALA A 79 1.03 6.91 3.39
C ALA A 79 2.17 7.37 4.32
N ASN A 80 2.68 6.48 5.18
CA ASN A 80 3.84 6.77 6.04
C ASN A 80 5.12 7.06 5.24
N GLN A 81 5.39 6.29 4.19
CA GLN A 81 6.53 6.54 3.31
C GLN A 81 6.39 7.89 2.60
N ALA A 82 5.19 8.23 2.15
CA ALA A 82 4.93 9.52 1.53
C ALA A 82 5.08 10.69 2.51
N ALA A 83 4.70 10.55 3.78
CA ALA A 83 4.84 11.60 4.79
C ALA A 83 6.32 11.96 5.10
N ALA A 84 7.26 11.09 4.73
CA ALA A 84 8.69 11.39 4.78
C ALA A 84 9.14 12.37 3.67
N LEU A 85 8.38 12.47 2.59
CA LEU A 85 8.70 13.28 1.40
C LEU A 85 7.72 14.42 1.14
N CYS A 86 6.47 14.30 1.60
CA CYS A 86 5.38 15.26 1.41
C CYS A 86 4.93 15.83 2.74
N ASP A 87 4.67 17.14 2.80
CA ASP A 87 4.18 17.81 4.00
C ASP A 87 2.64 17.71 4.14
N HIS A 88 1.94 17.31 3.07
CA HIS A 88 0.48 17.19 3.03
C HIS A 88 0.01 15.82 2.52
N VAL A 89 -0.20 14.89 3.45
CA VAL A 89 -0.67 13.53 3.13
C VAL A 89 -2.07 13.31 3.69
N GLY A 90 -3.02 13.04 2.80
CA GLY A 90 -4.35 12.56 3.15
C GLY A 90 -4.38 11.04 3.10
N LEU A 91 -5.20 10.42 3.94
CA LEU A 91 -5.42 8.98 3.94
C LEU A 91 -6.92 8.69 4.10
N VAL A 92 -7.49 7.89 3.21
CA VAL A 92 -8.83 7.32 3.33
C VAL A 92 -8.71 5.80 3.33
N THR A 93 -9.20 5.18 4.40
CA THR A 93 -9.16 3.73 4.56
C THR A 93 -10.33 3.23 5.40
N VAL A 94 -10.49 1.92 5.45
CA VAL A 94 -11.59 1.24 6.14
C VAL A 94 -11.01 0.35 7.22
N LEU A 95 -11.57 0.49 8.43
CA LEU A 95 -11.29 -0.34 9.59
C LEU A 95 -12.49 -1.24 9.87
N GLY A 96 -12.26 -2.39 10.50
CA GLY A 96 -13.35 -3.22 10.98
C GLY A 96 -14.01 -2.64 12.23
N ALA A 97 -15.34 -2.63 12.30
CA ALA A 97 -16.05 -2.14 13.49
C ALA A 97 -15.92 -3.09 14.69
N GLU A 98 -15.79 -4.41 14.46
CA GLU A 98 -15.66 -5.43 15.53
C GLU A 98 -14.26 -5.46 16.14
N ASP A 99 -13.25 -5.09 15.34
CA ASP A 99 -11.85 -4.99 15.77
C ASP A 99 -11.13 -3.97 14.88
N SER A 100 -11.17 -2.69 15.28
CA SER A 100 -10.69 -1.58 14.44
C SER A 100 -9.18 -1.45 14.42
N ARG A 101 -8.49 -1.96 15.45
CA ARG A 101 -7.04 -1.77 15.62
C ARG A 101 -6.63 -0.28 15.55
N GLU A 102 -7.57 0.63 15.78
CA GLU A 102 -7.39 2.05 15.46
C GLU A 102 -6.30 2.71 16.31
N GLU A 103 -6.25 2.39 17.61
CA GLU A 103 -5.21 2.89 18.51
C GLU A 103 -3.81 2.51 18.01
N PHE A 104 -3.61 1.23 17.70
CA PHE A 104 -2.36 0.71 17.12
C PHE A 104 -1.99 1.42 15.81
N ILE A 105 -2.98 1.69 14.95
CA ILE A 105 -2.79 2.37 13.67
C ILE A 105 -2.39 3.83 13.90
N ARG A 106 -3.12 4.56 14.75
CA ARG A 106 -2.84 5.97 15.06
C ARG A 106 -1.46 6.16 15.68
N GLU A 107 -1.01 5.24 16.53
CA GLU A 107 0.34 5.26 17.10
C GLU A 107 1.45 5.10 16.05
N ARG A 108 1.15 4.47 14.91
CA ARG A 108 2.12 4.13 13.86
C ARG A 108 2.01 5.00 12.62
N LEU A 109 1.00 5.85 12.53
CA LEU A 109 0.89 6.83 11.45
C LEU A 109 1.75 8.05 11.77
N ASP A 110 2.42 8.58 10.76
CA ASP A 110 3.10 9.88 10.85
C ASP A 110 2.05 10.96 11.22
N PRO A 111 2.34 11.85 12.18
CA PRO A 111 1.39 12.87 12.63
C PRO A 111 0.98 13.87 11.55
N LYS A 112 1.70 13.96 10.43
CA LYS A 112 1.31 14.79 9.27
C LYS A 112 0.18 14.17 8.45
N ILE A 113 -0.12 12.89 8.64
CA ILE A 113 -1.15 12.18 7.86
C ILE A 113 -2.54 12.56 8.38
N ALA A 114 -3.30 13.24 7.54
CA ALA A 114 -4.71 13.52 7.77
C ALA A 114 -5.55 12.26 7.46
N ALA A 115 -5.63 11.37 8.45
CA ALA A 115 -6.33 10.09 8.33
C ALA A 115 -7.85 10.21 8.48
N SER A 116 -8.58 9.58 7.55
CA SER A 116 -10.02 9.43 7.53
C SER A 116 -10.37 7.94 7.57
N PHE A 117 -10.84 7.48 8.72
CA PHE A 117 -11.25 6.09 8.92
C PHE A 117 -12.76 5.94 8.70
N LEU A 118 -13.12 5.03 7.82
CA LEU A 118 -14.47 4.47 7.71
C LEU A 118 -14.53 3.15 8.47
N TYR A 119 -15.73 2.73 8.88
CA TYR A 119 -15.89 1.53 9.69
C TYR A 119 -16.86 0.55 9.02
N ALA A 120 -16.37 -0.64 8.69
CA ALA A 120 -17.17 -1.72 8.12
C ALA A 120 -17.83 -2.53 9.24
N SER A 121 -19.17 -2.56 9.25
CA SER A 121 -19.94 -3.29 10.25
C SER A 121 -19.78 -4.79 10.08
N GLY A 122 -19.62 -5.53 11.19
CA GLY A 122 -19.41 -6.99 11.15
C GLY A 122 -18.05 -7.42 10.61
N ALA A 123 -17.10 -6.48 10.45
CA ALA A 123 -15.75 -6.75 9.98
C ALA A 123 -14.71 -6.51 11.08
N ARG A 124 -13.61 -7.25 11.01
CA ARG A 124 -12.33 -6.96 11.66
C ARG A 124 -11.39 -6.27 10.67
N THR A 125 -10.51 -5.41 11.18
CA THR A 125 -9.43 -4.85 10.36
C THR A 125 -8.51 -5.97 9.89
N ILE A 126 -8.16 -5.96 8.62
CA ILE A 126 -7.41 -7.05 7.98
C ILE A 126 -6.08 -7.25 8.72
N LEU A 127 -5.83 -8.47 9.19
CA LEU A 127 -4.57 -8.87 9.79
C LEU A 127 -3.90 -9.91 8.90
N LYS A 128 -2.72 -9.57 8.38
CA LYS A 128 -1.88 -10.48 7.60
C LYS A 128 -0.76 -11.02 8.48
N ARG A 129 -1.01 -12.20 9.05
CA ARG A 129 -0.10 -12.88 9.98
C ARG A 129 0.85 -13.81 9.22
N ARG A 130 2.15 -13.67 9.45
CA ARG A 130 3.20 -14.53 8.88
C ARG A 130 3.93 -15.25 10.00
N LEU A 131 4.00 -16.58 9.92
CA LEU A 131 4.87 -17.35 10.81
C LEU A 131 6.27 -17.40 10.21
N VAL A 132 7.26 -17.00 11.00
CA VAL A 132 8.66 -16.88 10.58
C VAL A 132 9.54 -17.70 11.51
N GLU A 133 10.22 -18.69 10.94
CA GLU A 133 11.27 -19.43 11.61
C GLU A 133 12.44 -18.49 11.92
N ILE A 134 12.87 -18.39 13.18
CA ILE A 134 13.95 -17.45 13.57
C ILE A 134 15.31 -17.83 12.99
N TYR A 135 15.54 -19.10 12.70
CA TYR A 135 16.76 -19.58 12.03
C TYR A 135 16.41 -20.70 11.04
N PRO A 136 16.51 -20.45 9.73
CA PRO A 136 17.37 -19.46 9.06
C PRO A 136 16.68 -18.14 8.65
N PHE A 137 15.65 -17.67 9.37
CA PHE A 137 14.81 -16.52 8.98
C PHE A 137 13.96 -16.79 7.73
N GLN A 138 13.13 -17.83 7.83
CA GLN A 138 12.29 -18.30 6.73
C GLN A 138 10.80 -18.14 7.06
N LYS A 139 10.03 -17.56 6.14
CA LYS A 139 8.56 -17.56 6.21
C LYS A 139 8.05 -18.98 5.98
N LEU A 140 7.28 -19.49 6.93
CA LEU A 140 6.72 -20.83 6.87
C LEU A 140 5.36 -20.82 6.16
N PHE A 141 4.45 -19.96 6.62
CA PHE A 141 3.14 -19.73 6.00
C PHE A 141 2.53 -18.41 6.48
N GLU A 142 1.45 -17.97 5.84
CA GLU A 142 0.68 -16.80 6.25
C GLU A 142 -0.80 -17.11 6.43
N ILE A 143 -1.45 -16.34 7.29
CA ILE A 143 -2.87 -16.42 7.64
C ILE A 143 -3.44 -15.02 7.51
N TYR A 144 -4.55 -14.88 6.77
CA TYR A 144 -5.36 -13.67 6.78
C TYR A 144 -6.47 -13.85 7.81
N VAL A 145 -6.59 -12.89 8.72
CA VAL A 145 -7.76 -12.78 9.60
C VAL A 145 -8.54 -11.57 9.12
N MET A 146 -9.65 -11.86 8.44
CA MET A 146 -10.52 -10.89 7.78
C MET A 146 -11.91 -11.50 7.57
N ASP A 147 -12.87 -10.64 7.25
CA ASP A 147 -14.27 -11.01 7.00
C ASP A 147 -14.62 -10.67 5.54
N PRO A 148 -14.52 -11.63 4.60
CA PRO A 148 -14.73 -11.39 3.17
C PRO A 148 -16.09 -10.75 2.86
N GLY A 149 -16.10 -9.76 1.96
CA GLY A 149 -17.30 -9.02 1.53
C GLY A 149 -17.79 -7.95 2.52
N ALA A 150 -17.27 -7.91 3.75
CA ALA A 150 -17.74 -6.94 4.74
C ALA A 150 -17.31 -5.49 4.41
N LEU A 151 -16.23 -5.30 3.64
CA LEU A 151 -15.78 -3.97 3.21
C LEU A 151 -16.71 -3.33 2.17
N GLU A 152 -17.49 -4.10 1.43
CA GLU A 152 -18.45 -3.56 0.44
C GLU A 152 -19.55 -2.71 1.12
N THR A 153 -19.80 -2.95 2.41
CA THR A 153 -20.80 -2.20 3.21
C THR A 153 -20.47 -0.71 3.34
N VAL A 154 -19.22 -0.31 3.08
CA VAL A 154 -18.79 1.09 3.16
C VAL A 154 -18.67 1.78 1.80
N SER A 155 -19.16 1.19 0.70
CA SER A 155 -19.07 1.78 -0.64
C SER A 155 -19.65 3.20 -0.71
N GLU A 156 -20.88 3.41 -0.22
CA GLU A 156 -21.51 4.74 -0.22
C GLU A 156 -20.75 5.79 0.63
N PRO A 157 -20.42 5.54 1.91
CA PRO A 157 -19.64 6.51 2.68
C PRO A 157 -18.23 6.73 2.14
N LEU A 158 -17.62 5.72 1.49
CA LEU A 158 -16.36 5.87 0.79
C LEU A 158 -16.48 6.84 -0.40
N CYS A 159 -17.48 6.64 -1.26
CA CYS A 159 -17.73 7.53 -2.40
C CYS A 159 -17.90 8.98 -1.96
N ARG A 160 -18.77 9.24 -0.98
CA ARG A 160 -18.98 10.60 -0.43
C ARG A 160 -17.69 11.21 0.11
N ARG A 161 -16.90 10.41 0.84
CA ARG A 161 -15.65 10.90 1.42
C ARG A 161 -14.60 11.22 0.34
N LEU A 162 -14.57 10.44 -0.73
CA LEU A 162 -13.71 10.70 -1.88
C LEU A 162 -14.14 11.99 -2.59
N GLU A 163 -15.43 12.16 -2.87
CA GLU A 163 -15.98 13.38 -3.50
C GLU A 163 -15.63 14.66 -2.72
N ASP A 164 -15.64 14.59 -1.38
CA ASP A 164 -15.26 15.72 -0.52
C ASP A 164 -13.76 16.07 -0.61
N LEU A 165 -12.89 15.05 -0.69
CA LEU A 165 -11.44 15.23 -0.56
C LEU A 165 -10.73 15.45 -1.89
N LEU A 166 -11.16 14.75 -2.94
CA LEU A 166 -10.53 14.78 -4.27
C LEU A 166 -10.33 16.19 -4.85
N PRO A 167 -11.27 17.16 -4.70
CA PRO A 167 -11.08 18.52 -5.20
C PRO A 167 -9.86 19.23 -4.60
N GLY A 168 -9.46 18.85 -3.38
CA GLY A 168 -8.37 19.43 -2.62
C GLY A 168 -7.01 18.76 -2.80
N CYS A 169 -6.89 17.80 -3.71
CA CYS A 169 -5.66 17.02 -3.90
C CYS A 169 -4.99 17.33 -5.24
N ASP A 170 -3.67 17.20 -5.28
CA ASP A 170 -2.87 17.34 -6.50
C ASP A 170 -2.64 15.98 -7.17
N ALA A 171 -2.51 14.93 -6.36
CA ALA A 171 -2.39 13.54 -6.77
C ALA A 171 -3.14 12.58 -5.84
N VAL A 172 -3.52 11.43 -6.38
CA VAL A 172 -4.18 10.33 -5.67
C VAL A 172 -3.39 9.06 -5.91
N VAL A 173 -3.09 8.34 -4.85
CA VAL A 173 -2.43 7.04 -4.87
C VAL A 173 -3.38 6.00 -4.31
N VAL A 174 -3.73 5.02 -5.12
CA VAL A 174 -4.62 3.92 -4.75
C VAL A 174 -3.80 2.67 -4.53
N THR A 175 -4.00 2.00 -3.39
CA THR A 175 -3.42 0.67 -3.13
C THR A 175 -4.56 -0.33 -2.94
N ASP A 176 -4.76 -1.19 -3.93
CA ASP A 176 -5.77 -2.24 -3.92
C ASP A 176 -5.12 -3.60 -3.67
N TYR A 177 -5.45 -4.22 -2.53
CA TYR A 177 -4.98 -5.56 -2.17
C TYR A 177 -6.05 -6.63 -2.42
N GLY A 178 -7.19 -6.25 -3.01
CA GLY A 178 -8.23 -7.16 -3.48
C GLY A 178 -9.15 -7.71 -2.38
N HIS A 179 -9.33 -6.98 -1.27
CA HIS A 179 -10.22 -7.39 -0.17
C HIS A 179 -11.61 -6.73 -0.21
N GLY A 180 -11.93 -5.99 -1.28
CA GLY A 180 -13.27 -5.49 -1.58
C GLY A 180 -13.59 -4.07 -1.07
N MET A 181 -12.58 -3.29 -0.65
CA MET A 181 -12.81 -1.88 -0.30
C MET A 181 -13.23 -1.03 -1.51
N LEU A 182 -12.61 -1.24 -2.67
CA LEU A 182 -12.81 -0.43 -3.87
C LEU A 182 -13.88 -1.03 -4.77
N ALA A 183 -15.13 -0.89 -4.36
CA ALA A 183 -16.28 -1.26 -5.18
C ALA A 183 -16.32 -0.43 -6.50
N PRO A 184 -17.02 -0.90 -7.55
CA PRO A 184 -17.09 -0.23 -8.84
C PRO A 184 -17.45 1.27 -8.79
N GLU A 185 -18.32 1.67 -7.87
CA GLU A 185 -18.74 3.06 -7.69
C GLU A 185 -17.58 3.94 -7.19
N ALA A 186 -16.78 3.44 -6.24
CA ALA A 186 -15.61 4.17 -5.75
C ALA A 186 -14.53 4.30 -6.83
N ILE A 187 -14.36 3.26 -7.66
CA ILE A 187 -13.46 3.29 -8.82
C ILE A 187 -13.91 4.36 -9.81
N GLU A 188 -15.21 4.46 -10.08
CA GLU A 188 -15.78 5.48 -10.97
C GLU A 188 -15.51 6.89 -10.44
N VAL A 189 -15.76 7.15 -9.15
CA VAL A 189 -15.46 8.44 -8.50
C VAL A 189 -13.97 8.80 -8.64
N LEU A 190 -13.06 7.86 -8.41
CA LEU A 190 -11.62 8.06 -8.55
C LEU A 190 -11.24 8.42 -10.00
N CYS A 191 -11.82 7.71 -10.97
CA CYS A 191 -11.55 7.92 -12.40
C CYS A 191 -12.11 9.25 -12.92
N GLN A 192 -13.22 9.73 -12.37
CA GLN A 192 -13.86 11.00 -12.77
C GLN A 192 -13.23 12.23 -12.10
N SER A 193 -12.35 12.04 -11.12
CA SER A 193 -11.77 13.12 -10.29
C SER A 193 -10.90 14.15 -11.05
N ASN A 194 -10.51 13.87 -12.29
CA ASN A 194 -9.54 14.64 -13.09
C ASN A 194 -8.21 14.92 -12.37
N ARG A 195 -7.87 14.14 -11.34
CA ARG A 195 -6.59 14.21 -10.63
C ARG A 195 -5.59 13.25 -11.23
N PHE A 196 -4.31 13.54 -11.01
CA PHE A 196 -3.27 12.56 -11.27
C PHE A 196 -3.55 11.33 -10.39
N LEU A 197 -3.76 10.17 -11.03
CA LEU A 197 -4.13 8.94 -10.36
C LEU A 197 -3.03 7.91 -10.60
N ALA A 198 -2.40 7.46 -9.52
CA ALA A 198 -1.49 6.33 -9.50
C ALA A 198 -2.18 5.16 -8.78
N VAL A 199 -2.11 3.96 -9.34
CA VAL A 199 -2.76 2.77 -8.80
C VAL A 199 -1.71 1.68 -8.67
N ASN A 200 -1.63 1.07 -7.49
CA ASN A 200 -0.89 -0.16 -7.21
C ASN A 200 -1.91 -1.26 -6.90
N THR A 201 -2.05 -2.21 -7.81
CA THR A 201 -2.87 -3.41 -7.61
C THR A 201 -1.95 -4.60 -7.37
N GLN A 202 -2.09 -5.25 -6.22
CA GLN A 202 -1.29 -6.43 -5.89
C GLN A 202 -2.09 -7.70 -6.11
N VAL A 203 -1.48 -8.70 -6.76
CA VAL A 203 -2.03 -10.05 -6.86
C VAL A 203 -1.77 -10.80 -5.55
N ASN A 204 -2.78 -10.96 -4.69
CA ASN A 204 -2.70 -11.81 -3.49
C ASN A 204 -3.38 -13.18 -3.71
N ALA A 205 -3.12 -14.14 -2.82
CA ALA A 205 -3.64 -15.50 -2.93
C ALA A 205 -5.18 -15.61 -2.87
N ASP A 206 -5.85 -14.60 -2.31
CA ASP A 206 -7.31 -14.49 -2.17
C ASP A 206 -7.94 -13.48 -3.15
N ASN A 207 -7.21 -13.07 -4.20
CA ASN A 207 -7.67 -11.97 -5.04
C ASN A 207 -8.89 -12.31 -5.90
N GLN A 208 -9.89 -11.43 -5.82
CA GLN A 208 -10.70 -11.02 -6.95
C GLN A 208 -10.25 -9.61 -7.37
N ILE A 209 -9.26 -9.50 -8.26
CA ILE A 209 -8.85 -8.19 -8.79
C ILE A 209 -10.04 -7.59 -9.53
N GLN A 210 -10.63 -6.55 -8.97
CA GLN A 210 -11.66 -5.77 -9.66
C GLN A 210 -11.03 -4.66 -10.51
N LEU A 211 -9.82 -4.21 -10.15
CA LEU A 211 -9.02 -3.26 -10.92
C LEU A 211 -8.06 -3.96 -11.89
N ASP A 212 -8.59 -4.52 -12.99
CA ASP A 212 -7.76 -4.88 -14.16
C ASP A 212 -7.54 -3.64 -15.04
N MET A 213 -6.71 -2.72 -14.56
CA MET A 213 -6.38 -1.50 -15.29
C MET A 213 -5.18 -1.76 -16.21
N THR A 214 -5.42 -2.39 -17.36
CA THR A 214 -4.45 -2.38 -18.46
C THR A 214 -4.39 -0.97 -19.07
N VAL A 215 -3.59 -0.05 -18.51
CA VAL A 215 -3.13 1.17 -19.22
C VAL A 215 -1.77 1.63 -18.70
N ALA A 216 -0.77 1.67 -19.57
CA ALA A 216 0.55 2.23 -19.30
C ALA A 216 0.51 3.78 -19.43
N ALA A 217 1.12 4.50 -18.48
CA ALA A 217 1.58 5.86 -18.73
C ALA A 217 3.10 5.92 -18.71
N GLN A 218 3.65 6.57 -19.73
CA GLN A 218 4.99 7.12 -19.70
C GLN A 218 4.92 8.43 -18.91
N SER A 219 5.48 8.46 -17.69
CA SER A 219 5.72 9.73 -16.99
C SER A 219 6.99 10.37 -17.57
N PRO A 220 6.96 11.65 -17.99
CA PRO A 220 8.16 12.37 -18.40
C PRO A 220 9.05 12.74 -17.21
N GLU A 221 8.58 12.57 -15.96
CA GLU A 221 9.35 12.96 -14.78
C GLU A 221 10.36 11.87 -14.36
N PRO A 222 11.67 12.18 -14.39
CA PRO A 222 12.73 11.20 -14.15
C PRO A 222 12.68 10.57 -12.76
N VAL A 223 12.24 11.32 -11.75
CA VAL A 223 12.17 10.87 -10.34
C VAL A 223 11.14 9.74 -10.17
N ILE A 224 10.00 9.84 -10.84
CA ILE A 224 8.97 8.79 -10.83
C ILE A 224 9.50 7.51 -11.50
N GLN A 225 10.24 7.65 -12.60
CA GLN A 225 10.88 6.49 -13.25
C GLN A 225 11.96 5.83 -12.37
N LEU A 226 12.68 6.61 -11.56
CA LEU A 226 13.65 6.11 -10.60
C LEU A 226 12.98 5.30 -9.49
N LEU A 227 11.90 5.83 -8.91
CA LEU A 227 11.14 5.14 -7.85
C LEU A 227 10.55 3.82 -8.34
N MET A 228 9.91 3.82 -9.53
CA MET A 228 9.37 2.61 -10.15
C MET A 228 10.43 1.52 -10.39
N LYS A 229 11.63 1.90 -10.84
CA LYS A 229 12.71 0.94 -11.13
C LYS A 229 13.38 0.39 -9.88
N LEU A 230 13.45 1.19 -8.81
CA LEU A 230 13.97 0.74 -7.52
C LEU A 230 13.01 -0.27 -6.88
N GLU A 231 11.69 -0.04 -6.94
CA GLU A 231 10.69 -0.99 -6.45
C GLU A 231 10.67 -2.31 -7.26
N SER A 232 10.77 -2.25 -8.59
CA SER A 232 10.81 -3.46 -9.44
C SER A 232 12.01 -4.38 -9.19
N SER A 233 13.03 -3.89 -8.49
CA SER A 233 14.25 -4.66 -8.24
C SER A 233 14.14 -5.61 -7.04
N ASP A 234 13.07 -5.50 -6.23
CA ASP A 234 12.92 -6.30 -5.00
C ASP A 234 11.74 -7.30 -4.98
N ARG A 235 10.69 -7.26 -5.83
CA ARG A 235 9.62 -8.30 -5.87
C ARG A 235 8.93 -8.51 -7.23
N VAL A 236 8.42 -9.74 -7.40
CA VAL A 236 7.70 -10.31 -8.56
C VAL A 236 6.25 -9.78 -8.63
N ASN A 237 5.81 -9.35 -9.82
CA ASN A 237 4.43 -9.01 -10.22
C ASN A 237 3.74 -7.84 -9.48
N GLU A 238 4.28 -6.63 -9.60
CA GLU A 238 3.59 -5.40 -9.19
C GLU A 238 3.37 -4.49 -10.41
N GLY A 239 2.13 -4.05 -10.64
CA GLY A 239 1.77 -3.14 -11.72
C GLY A 239 1.41 -1.77 -11.16
N ILE A 240 2.22 -0.74 -11.42
CA ILE A 240 1.88 0.65 -11.13
C ILE A 240 1.29 1.28 -12.39
N VAL A 241 0.02 1.69 -12.32
CA VAL A 241 -0.69 2.36 -13.42
C VAL A 241 -0.83 3.83 -13.09
N ILE A 242 -0.30 4.71 -13.94
CA ILE A 242 -0.38 6.16 -13.81
C ILE A 242 -1.30 6.71 -14.89
N ARG A 243 -2.13 7.73 -14.60
CA ARG A 243 -2.83 8.53 -15.62
C ARG A 243 -2.44 10.02 -15.54
N PRO A 244 -2.10 10.67 -16.67
CA PRO A 244 -1.93 12.11 -16.69
C PRO A 244 -3.26 12.84 -16.48
N LYS A 245 -3.17 14.09 -16.01
CA LYS A 245 -4.27 15.05 -15.93
C LYS A 245 -4.90 15.19 -17.32
N ALA A 246 -6.22 15.01 -17.42
CA ALA A 246 -6.92 15.32 -18.68
C ALA A 246 -6.76 16.81 -18.96
N ASP A 247 -6.13 17.15 -20.08
CA ASP A 247 -6.08 18.52 -20.59
C ASP A 247 -7.52 18.93 -20.97
N VAL A 248 -8.02 19.98 -20.32
CA VAL A 248 -9.23 20.72 -20.71
C VAL A 248 -8.81 21.97 -21.46
#